data_AF-A0A7C0YLG8-F1
#
_entry.id   AF-A0A7C0YLG8-F1
#
_cell.length_a   1.000
_cell.length_b   1.000
_cell.length_c   1.000
_cell.angle_alpha   90.00
_cell.angle_beta   90.00
_cell.angle_gamma   90.00
#
_symmetry.space_group_name_H-M   'P 1'
#
loop_
_entity.id
_entity.type
_entity.pdbx_description
1 polymer ?
#
loop_
_entity_poly.entity_id
_entity_poly.type
_entity_poly.pdbx_seq_one_letter_code
_entity_poly.pdbx_strand_id
1 'polypeptide(L)' 'LMKFLLENGAPESYFKEYLAMDLSPHHIHKTKAEHKFAVLALASGISVALAENSDLVPDTLSQRLNRLLERDRRELR' A
#
# COMPACT_ATOMS: atom_id res chain seq x y z
N LEU A 1 -1.32 1.51 -11.33
CA LEU A 1 -2.27 2.21 -10.45
C LEU A 1 -1.58 3.22 -9.53
N MET A 2 -0.63 2.83 -8.67
CA MET A 2 0.15 3.79 -7.84
C MET A 2 0.70 4.96 -8.66
N LYS A 3 1.45 4.67 -9.74
CA LYS A 3 2.00 5.69 -10.64
C LYS A 3 0.93 6.67 -11.15
N PHE A 4 -0.20 6.15 -11.60
CA PHE A 4 -1.33 6.96 -12.04
C PHE A 4 -1.86 7.88 -10.92
N LEU A 5 -2.00 7.38 -9.69
CA LEU A 5 -2.45 8.20 -8.55
C LEU A 5 -1.44 9.32 -8.23
N LEU A 6 -0.15 9.01 -8.21
CA LEU A 6 0.91 10.01 -7.99
C LEU A 6 0.91 11.09 -9.07
N GLU A 7 0.82 10.69 -10.35
CA GLU A 7 0.74 11.60 -11.50
C GLU A 7 -0.52 12.49 -11.47
N ASN A 8 -1.57 12.08 -10.74
CA ASN A 8 -2.82 12.82 -10.58
C ASN A 8 -2.94 13.49 -9.21
N GLY A 9 -1.83 13.70 -8.49
CA GLY A 9 -1.79 14.55 -7.30
C GLY A 9 -1.88 13.82 -5.96
N ALA A 10 -1.94 12.49 -5.94
CA ALA A 10 -1.83 11.75 -4.68
C ALA A 10 -0.42 11.93 -4.08
N PRO A 11 -0.30 12.27 -2.79
CA PRO A 11 1.00 12.35 -2.12
C PRO A 11 1.78 11.02 -2.12
N GLU A 12 3.09 11.09 -2.37
CA GLU A 12 4.00 9.93 -2.23
C GLU A 12 3.99 9.33 -0.82
N SER A 13 3.69 10.14 0.19
CA SER A 13 3.60 9.71 1.59
C SER A 13 2.58 8.59 1.82
N TYR A 14 1.57 8.44 0.95
CA TYR A 14 0.58 7.34 1.03
C TYR A 14 1.16 5.99 0.64
N PHE A 15 2.28 5.99 -0.09
CA PHE A 15 2.94 4.79 -0.58
C PHE A 15 4.30 4.56 0.08
N LYS A 16 4.68 5.34 1.11
CA LYS A 16 6.00 5.27 1.76
C LYS A 16 6.35 3.85 2.24
N GLU A 17 5.37 3.10 2.76
CA GLU A 17 5.51 1.69 3.18
C GLU A 17 5.97 0.80 2.03
N TYR A 18 5.36 0.94 0.86
CA TYR A 18 5.69 0.15 -0.32
C TYR A 18 7.04 0.58 -0.91
N LEU A 19 7.27 1.89 -1.03
CA LEU A 19 8.51 2.45 -1.55
C LEU A 19 9.72 2.04 -0.70
N ALA A 20 9.57 2.01 0.63
CA ALA A 20 10.63 1.59 1.55
C ALA A 20 11.04 0.11 1.41
N MET A 21 10.22 -0.73 0.77
CA MET A 21 10.55 -2.14 0.56
C MET A 21 11.52 -2.38 -0.60
N ASP A 22 11.68 -1.39 -1.49
CA ASP A 22 12.45 -1.50 -2.73
C ASP A 22 12.11 -2.80 -3.51
N LEU A 23 10.80 -3.08 -3.62
CA LEU A 23 10.28 -4.33 -4.18
C LEU A 23 9.39 -4.05 -5.38
N SER A 24 9.61 -4.82 -6.44
CA SER A 24 8.90 -4.72 -7.71
C SER A 24 8.51 -6.12 -8.18
N PRO A 25 7.50 -6.25 -9.05
CA PRO A 25 7.06 -7.56 -9.56
C PRO A 25 8.17 -8.39 -10.21
N HIS A 26 9.24 -7.76 -10.70
CA HIS A 26 10.38 -8.43 -11.32
C HIS A 26 11.33 -9.08 -10.30
N HIS A 27 11.22 -8.74 -9.01
CA HIS A 27 12.03 -9.32 -7.94
C HIS A 27 11.53 -10.73 -7.56
N ILE A 28 11.61 -11.67 -8.49
CA ILE A 28 11.15 -13.07 -8.31
C ILE A 28 11.91 -13.84 -7.22
N HIS A 29 13.07 -13.33 -6.80
CA HIS A 29 13.89 -13.90 -5.73
C HIS A 29 13.42 -13.53 -4.32
N LYS A 30 12.53 -12.54 -4.19
CA LYS A 30 11.92 -12.16 -2.91
C LYS A 30 10.93 -13.23 -2.45
N THR A 31 10.78 -13.35 -1.15
CA THR A 31 9.90 -14.36 -0.54
C THR A 31 8.43 -14.07 -0.85
N LYS A 32 7.59 -15.11 -0.79
CA LYS A 32 6.13 -14.95 -0.93
C LYS A 32 5.56 -14.01 0.15
N ALA A 33 6.15 -14.00 1.35
CA ALA A 33 5.75 -13.11 2.44
C ALA A 33 6.06 -11.64 2.09
N GLU A 34 7.25 -11.34 1.57
CA GLU A 34 7.60 -9.99 1.10
C GLU A 34 6.68 -9.51 -0.03
N HIS A 35 6.40 -10.35 -1.03
CA HIS A 35 5.48 -10.01 -2.11
C HIS A 35 4.05 -9.77 -1.61
N LYS A 36 3.56 -10.60 -0.66
CA LYS A 36 2.26 -10.41 -0.02
C LYS A 36 2.19 -9.06 0.70
N PHE A 37 3.21 -8.73 1.49
CA PHE A 37 3.29 -7.47 2.21
C PHE A 37 3.35 -6.26 1.26
N ALA A 38 4.07 -6.37 0.14
CA ALA A 38 4.13 -5.33 -0.89
C ALA A 38 2.75 -5.03 -1.49
N VAL A 39 1.99 -6.07 -1.83
CA VAL A 39 0.62 -5.94 -2.34
C VAL A 39 -0.29 -5.29 -1.30
N LEU A 40 -0.17 -5.69 -0.03
CA LEU A 40 -0.96 -5.11 1.05
C LEU A 40 -0.62 -3.64 1.30
N ALA A 41 0.67 -3.27 1.24
CA ALA A 41 1.14 -1.89 1.36
C ALA A 41 0.58 -1.01 0.24
N LEU A 42 0.62 -1.50 -1.01
CA LEU A 42 0.01 -0.84 -2.16
C LEU A 42 -1.50 -0.64 -1.99
N ALA A 43 -2.23 -1.70 -1.56
CA ALA A 43 -3.67 -1.63 -1.33
C ALA A 43 -4.02 -0.59 -0.25
N SER A 44 -3.23 -0.52 0.82
CA SER A 44 -3.41 0.48 1.88
C SER A 44 -3.25 1.89 1.34
N GLY A 45 -2.15 2.18 0.62
CA GLY A 45 -1.90 3.50 0.04
C GLY A 45 -2.96 3.94 -0.99
N ILE A 46 -3.41 3.01 -1.85
CA ILE A 46 -4.49 3.26 -2.80
C ILE A 46 -5.78 3.63 -2.06
N SER A 47 -6.11 2.90 -1.00
CA SER A 47 -7.35 3.16 -0.24
C SER A 47 -7.36 4.54 0.44
N VAL A 48 -6.21 5.00 0.94
CA VAL A 48 -6.06 6.35 1.52
C VAL A 48 -6.22 7.40 0.41
N ALA A 49 -5.52 7.23 -0.71
CA ALA A 49 -5.61 8.15 -1.84
C ALA A 49 -7.05 8.30 -2.36
N LEU A 50 -7.80 7.20 -2.42
CA LEU A 50 -9.18 7.22 -2.88
C LEU A 50 -10.15 7.80 -1.84
N ALA A 51 -9.97 7.52 -0.56
CA ALA A 51 -10.85 8.03 0.50
C ALA A 51 -10.77 9.56 0.63
N GLU A 52 -9.59 10.13 0.46
CA GLU A 52 -9.42 11.59 0.57
C GLU A 52 -9.88 12.37 -0.67
N ASN A 53 -9.85 11.75 -1.85
CA ASN A 53 -10.20 12.40 -3.11
C ASN A 53 -11.61 12.04 -3.62
N SER A 54 -12.28 11.08 -2.97
CA SER A 54 -13.60 10.62 -3.40
C SER A 54 -14.37 9.90 -2.28
N ASP A 55 -15.68 10.10 -2.22
CA ASP A 55 -16.57 9.32 -1.35
C ASP A 55 -16.75 7.85 -1.82
N LEU A 56 -15.96 7.40 -2.81
CA LEU A 56 -16.01 6.04 -3.35
C LEU A 56 -15.47 5.00 -2.38
N VAL A 57 -14.54 5.40 -1.51
CA VAL A 57 -13.89 4.52 -0.54
C VAL A 57 -14.14 5.04 0.88
N PRO A 58 -14.82 4.27 1.75
CA PRO A 58 -15.00 4.68 3.14
C PRO A 58 -13.66 4.74 3.89
N ASP A 59 -13.48 5.75 4.74
CA ASP A 59 -12.33 5.88 5.65
C ASP A 59 -12.14 4.63 6.53
N THR A 60 -13.22 3.93 6.85
CA THR A 60 -13.16 2.71 7.64
C THR A 60 -12.39 1.58 6.93
N LEU A 61 -12.43 1.54 5.59
CA LEU A 61 -11.66 0.58 4.80
C LEU A 61 -10.17 0.91 4.85
N SER A 62 -9.79 2.18 4.67
CA SER A 62 -8.39 2.59 4.70
C SER A 62 -7.77 2.34 6.08
N GLN A 63 -8.50 2.63 7.16
CA GLN A 63 -8.09 2.31 8.52
C GLN A 63 -7.96 0.80 8.75
N ARG A 64 -8.85 -0.02 8.17
CA ARG A 64 -8.77 -1.48 8.28
C ARG A 64 -7.55 -2.05 7.55
N LEU A 65 -7.27 -1.56 6.35
CA LEU A 65 -6.10 -1.97 5.56
C LEU A 65 -4.80 -1.57 6.26
N ASN A 66 -4.71 -0.35 6.81
CA ASN A 66 -3.55 0.06 7.61
C ASN A 66 -3.34 -0.85 8.83
N ARG A 67 -4.40 -1.22 9.55
CA ARG A 67 -4.30 -2.17 10.68
C ARG A 67 -3.82 -3.56 10.24
N LEU A 68 -4.29 -4.04 9.08
CA LEU A 68 -3.82 -5.31 8.51
C LEU A 68 -2.35 -5.22 8.13
N LEU A 69 -1.93 -4.12 7.52
CA LEU A 69 -0.54 -3.87 7.14
C LEU A 69 0.38 -3.87 8.36
N GLU A 70 -0.01 -3.16 9.43
CA GLU A 70 0.75 -3.15 10.69
C GLU A 70 0.85 -4.54 11.35
N ARG A 71 -0.18 -5.38 11.21
CA ARG A 71 -0.12 -6.77 11.67
C ARG A 71 0.85 -7.59 10.82
N ASP A 72 0.70 -7.53 9.50
CA ASP A 72 1.53 -8.31 8.55
C ASP A 72 3.02 -7.90 8.66
N ARG A 73 3.29 -6.61 8.93
CA ARG A 73 4.64 -6.08 9.24
C ARG A 73 5.27 -6.75 10.46
N ARG A 74 4.48 -7.08 11.50
CA ARG A 74 4.98 -7.77 12.70
C ARG A 74 5.30 -9.23 12.42
N GLU A 75 4.56 -9.86 11.51
CA GLU A 75 4.76 -11.26 11.11
C GLU A 75 5.96 -11.42 10.14
N LEU A 76 6.39 -10.34 9.49
CA LEU A 76 7.56 -10.33 8.61
C LEU A 76 8.92 -10.22 9.33
N ARG A 77 8.92 -9.90 10.63
CA ARG A 77 10.12 -9.71 11.45
C ARG A 77 10.56 -10.99 12.14
#